data_AF-A0A6J6M953-F1
#
_entry.id   AF-A0A6J6M953-F1
#
_cell.length_a   1.000
_cell.length_b   1.000
_cell.length_c   1.000
_cell.angle_alpha   90.00
_cell.angle_beta   90.00
_cell.angle_gamma   90.00
#
_symmetry.space_group_name_H-M   'P 1'
#
loop_
_entity.id
_entity.type
_entity.pdbx_description
1 polymer ?
#
loop_
_entity_poly.entity_id
_entity_poly.type
_entity_poly.pdbx_seq_one_letter_code
_entity_poly.pdbx_strand_id
1 'polypeptide(L)' 'MRDISCDDCVVSVLLNITAAPASEISNNQITALSVLSAKGLVPPLRYVN' A
#
# COMPACT_ATOMS: atom_id res chain seq x y z
N MET A 1 -40.68 2.16 1.24
CA MET A 1 -39.75 2.27 2.39
C MET A 1 -38.38 1.92 1.82
N ARG A 2 -37.47 2.90 1.59
CA ARG A 2 -36.40 3.33 2.54
C ARG A 2 -35.77 2.08 3.14
N ASP A 3 -34.67 1.54 2.64
CA ASP A 3 -33.32 2.08 2.77
C ASP A 3 -32.36 1.24 1.89
N ILE A 4 -31.82 1.79 0.81
CA ILE A 4 -30.52 1.33 0.30
C ILE A 4 -29.63 2.54 0.50
N SER A 5 -29.13 2.66 1.72
CA SER A 5 -28.06 3.60 2.06
C SER A 5 -26.86 3.23 1.18
N CYS A 6 -26.68 3.99 0.10
CA CYS A 6 -25.43 4.09 -0.63
C CYS A 6 -24.45 5.00 0.14
N ASP A 7 -24.29 4.80 1.46
CA ASP A 7 -23.31 5.56 2.27
C ASP A 7 -21.87 5.18 1.93
N ASP A 8 -21.62 4.02 1.31
CA ASP A 8 -20.31 3.65 0.81
C ASP A 8 -20.22 3.94 -0.69
N CYS A 9 -20.04 5.22 -1.03
CA CYS A 9 -19.47 5.58 -2.32
C CYS A 9 -18.04 5.01 -2.36
N VAL A 10 -17.88 3.77 -2.82
CA VAL A 10 -16.57 3.12 -2.96
C VAL A 10 -15.77 3.89 -4.00
N VAL A 11 -14.93 4.82 -3.53
CA VAL A 11 -14.06 5.61 -4.40
C VAL A 11 -12.89 4.72 -4.80
N SER A 12 -12.96 4.21 -6.03
CA SER A 12 -11.85 3.48 -6.64
C SER A 12 -10.92 4.48 -7.32
N VAL A 13 -9.66 4.52 -6.89
CA VAL A 13 -8.61 5.33 -7.52
C VAL A 13 -7.72 4.42 -8.35
N LEU A 14 -7.63 4.68 -9.65
CA LEU A 14 -6.60 4.10 -10.49
C LEU A 14 -5.30 4.89 -10.30
N LEU A 15 -4.35 4.30 -9.58
CA LEU A 15 -3.00 4.84 -9.49
C LEU A 15 -2.21 4.39 -10.72
N ASN A 16 -1.89 5.33 -11.62
CA ASN A 16 -0.94 5.07 -12.70
C ASN A 16 0.49 5.11 -12.14
N ILE A 17 0.89 4.04 -11.45
CA ILE A 17 2.22 3.91 -10.84
C ILE A 17 3.19 3.49 -11.94
N THR A 18 3.93 4.45 -12.49
CA THR A 18 5.14 4.14 -13.25
C THR A 18 6.15 3.56 -12.27
N ALA A 19 6.56 2.30 -12.49
CA ALA A 19 7.65 1.71 -11.71
C ALA A 19 8.86 2.64 -11.82
N ALA A 20 9.24 3.24 -10.69
CA ALA A 20 10.54 3.89 -10.60
C ALA A 20 11.60 2.84 -10.95
N PRO A 21 12.71 3.22 -11.60
CA PRO A 21 13.82 2.29 -11.80
C PRO A 21 14.12 1.63 -10.47
N ALA A 22 14.28 0.30 -10.47
CA ALA A 22 14.48 -0.49 -9.26
C ALA A 22 15.68 0.09 -8.49
N SER A 23 15.41 0.99 -7.56
CA SER A 23 16.40 1.44 -6.61
C SER A 23 16.60 0.28 -5.68
N GLU A 24 17.82 -0.24 -5.66
CA GLU A 24 18.16 -1.31 -4.75
C GLU A 24 17.89 -0.82 -3.33
N ILE A 25 16.89 -1.43 -2.70
CA ILE A 25 16.58 -1.18 -1.30
C ILE A 25 17.71 -1.80 -0.48
N SER A 26 18.39 -0.97 0.29
CA SER A 26 19.44 -1.43 1.21
C SER A 26 18.85 -2.28 2.33
N ASN A 27 19.62 -3.23 2.87
CA ASN A 27 19.21 -4.03 4.03
C ASN A 27 18.70 -3.18 5.21
N ASN A 28 19.32 -2.01 5.46
CA ASN A 28 18.88 -1.09 6.51
C ASN A 28 17.46 -0.54 6.24
N GLN A 29 17.15 -0.28 4.97
CA GLN A 29 15.83 0.19 4.56
C GLN A 29 14.80 -0.95 4.68
N ILE A 30 15.16 -2.20 4.39
CA ILE A 30 14.29 -3.37 4.64
C ILE A 30 13.92 -3.47 6.11
N THR A 31 14.90 -3.33 7.01
CA THR A 31 14.64 -3.37 8.46
C THR A 31 13.72 -2.23 8.90
N ALA A 32 13.97 -1.01 8.42
CA ALA A 32 13.10 0.13 8.71
C ALA A 32 11.67 -0.10 8.21
N LEU A 33 11.50 -0.58 6.98
CA LEU A 33 10.20 -0.89 6.38
C LEU A 33 9.47 -2.01 7.14
N SER A 34 10.20 -3.01 7.64
CA SER A 34 9.62 -4.06 8.48
C SER A 34 9.06 -3.51 9.80
N VAL A 35 9.78 -2.62 10.48
CA VAL A 35 9.31 -1.97 11.71
C VAL A 35 8.08 -1.11 11.44
N LEU A 36 8.10 -0.31 10.38
CA LEU A 36 6.99 0.56 10.01
C LEU A 36 5.76 -0.25 9.61
N SER A 37 5.95 -1.36 8.89
CA SER A 37 4.89 -2.29 8.53
C SER A 37 4.28 -2.99 9.75
N ALA A 38 5.09 -3.41 10.72
CA ALA A 38 4.61 -4.01 11.96
C ALA A 38 3.75 -3.03 12.81
N LYS A 39 3.90 -1.72 12.57
CA LYS A 39 3.06 -0.67 13.18
C LYS A 39 1.88 -0.24 12.31
N GLY A 40 1.67 -0.88 11.16
CA GLY A 40 0.58 -0.57 10.23
C GLY A 40 0.74 0.76 9.49
N LEU A 41 1.94 1.36 9.53
CA LEU A 41 2.20 2.67 8.90
C LEU A 41 2.42 2.55 7.39
N VAL A 42 2.85 1.38 6.92
CA VAL A 42 3.14 1.11 5.51
C VAL A 42 2.72 -0.32 5.18
N PRO A 43 2.21 -0.59 3.98
CA PRO A 43 1.98 -1.97 3.53
C PRO A 43 3.27 -2.80 3.59
N PRO A 44 3.20 -4.08 3.98
CA PRO A 44 4.36 -4.96 3.96
C PRO A 44 4.92 -5.09 2.54
N LEU A 45 6.24 -5.20 2.42
CA LEU A 45 6.89 -5.47 1.15
C LEU A 45 6.37 -6.80 0.59
N ARG A 46 5.68 -6.73 -0.56
CA ARG A 46 5.26 -7.90 -1.31
C ARG A 46 6.42 -8.26 -2.23
N TYR A 47 7.20 -9.27 -1.85
CA TYR A 47 8.22 -9.82 -2.74
C TYR A 47 7.50 -10.43 -3.95
N VAL A 48 7.69 -9.82 -5.13
CA VAL A 48 7.38 -10.46 -6.41
C VAL A 48 8.53 -11.39 -6.71
N ASN A 49 8.21 -12.69 -6.73
CA ASN A 49 9.14 -13.78 -7.03
C ASN A 49 9.38 -13.89 -8.53
#